data_AF-A0A7C2VCZ5-F1
#
_entry.id   AF-A0A7C2VCZ5-F1
#
_cell.length_a   1.000
_cell.length_b   1.000
_cell.length_c   1.000
_cell.angle_alpha   90.00
_cell.angle_beta   90.00
_cell.angle_gamma   90.00
#
_symmetry.space_group_name_H-M   'P 1'
#
loop_
_entity.id
_entity.type
_entity.pdbx_description
1 polymer ?
#
loop_
_entity_poly.entity_id
_entity_poly.type
_entity_poly.pdbx_seq_one_letter_code
_entity_poly.pdbx_strand_id
1 'polypeptide(L)'
;MGVFRLNELKRRSRYAFNKNLAGKHLAEIPNDIVLFFETEQEEDPVGNSESITGKNHYDRGCVVLFGDLHLEFVKTEDFNDLRWQP
;
A
#
# COMPACT_ATOMS: atom_id res chain seq x y z
N MET A 1 -36.54 -5.53 2.62
CA MET A 1 -35.24 -5.38 3.31
C MET A 1 -34.27 -6.36 2.67
N GLY A 2 -33.23 -5.88 1.99
CA GLY A 2 -32.19 -6.73 1.42
C GLY A 2 -31.13 -7.03 2.48
N VAL A 3 -30.87 -8.32 2.72
CA VAL A 3 -29.75 -8.77 3.55
C VAL A 3 -28.50 -8.74 2.69
N PHE A 4 -27.54 -7.87 2.99
CA PHE A 4 -26.22 -7.92 2.37
C PHE A 4 -25.46 -9.13 2.94
N ARG A 5 -25.27 -10.18 2.13
CA ARG A 5 -24.41 -11.31 2.47
C ARG A 5 -22.96 -10.93 2.16
N LEU A 6 -22.16 -10.69 3.19
CA LEU A 6 -20.73 -10.36 3.07
C LEU A 6 -19.85 -11.56 2.68
N ASN A 7 -20.40 -12.78 2.64
CA ASN A 7 -19.63 -14.03 2.50
C ASN A 7 -19.21 -14.38 1.05
N GLU A 8 -19.50 -13.52 0.06
CA GLU A 8 -19.10 -13.73 -1.35
C GLU A 8 -18.12 -12.67 -1.87
N LEU A 9 -17.74 -11.70 -1.03
CA LEU A 9 -16.82 -10.65 -1.41
C LEU A 9 -15.38 -11.07 -1.06
N LYS A 10 -14.77 -11.94 -1.88
CA LYS A 10 -13.30 -11.97 -2.02
C LYS A 10 -12.87 -10.63 -2.63
N ARG A 11 -12.89 -9.58 -1.81
CA ARG A 11 -12.56 -8.21 -2.25
C ARG A 11 -11.06 -8.08 -2.28
N ARG A 12 -10.49 -8.27 -3.46
CA ARG A 12 -9.13 -7.87 -3.77
C ARG A 12 -9.01 -6.39 -3.49
N SER A 13 -8.10 -6.03 -2.59
CA SER A 13 -7.78 -4.63 -2.34
C SER A 13 -6.80 -4.18 -3.42
N ARG A 14 -6.96 -2.94 -3.90
CA ARG A 14 -5.93 -2.25 -4.69
C ARG A 14 -4.92 -1.55 -3.79
N TYR A 15 -4.93 -1.86 -2.51
CA TYR A 15 -4.01 -1.31 -1.54
C TYR A 15 -3.51 -2.39 -0.60
N ALA A 16 -2.24 -2.26 -0.20
CA ALA A 16 -1.59 -3.16 0.72
C ALA A 16 -0.79 -2.40 1.78
N PHE A 17 -0.67 -3.01 2.96
CA PHE A 17 0.26 -2.62 4.02
C PHE A 17 1.66 -3.17 3.73
N ASN A 18 2.68 -2.42 4.11
CA ASN A 18 4.06 -2.89 4.02
C ASN A 18 4.33 -4.05 5.00
N LYS A 19 4.61 -5.23 4.46
CA LYS A 19 4.87 -6.46 5.23
C LYS A 19 6.02 -6.33 6.24
N ASN A 20 6.99 -5.45 5.99
CA ASN A 20 8.16 -5.27 6.83
C ASN A 20 7.82 -4.54 8.16
N LEU A 21 6.61 -4.02 8.29
CA LEU A 21 6.12 -3.30 9.47
C LEU A 21 5.27 -4.18 10.40
N ALA A 22 5.06 -5.45 10.05
CA ALA A 22 4.27 -6.37 10.84
C ALA A 22 4.76 -6.42 12.30
N GLY A 23 3.83 -6.18 13.24
CA GLY A 23 4.11 -6.20 14.68
C GLY A 23 4.81 -4.96 15.24
N LYS A 24 5.12 -3.94 14.43
CA LYS A 24 5.69 -2.67 14.91
C LYS A 24 4.59 -1.71 15.38
N HIS A 25 4.90 -0.93 16.40
CA HIS A 25 4.05 0.18 16.80
C HIS A 25 4.31 1.39 15.90
N LEU A 26 3.28 2.16 15.54
CA LEU A 26 3.42 3.31 14.64
C LEU A 26 4.48 4.33 15.11
N ALA A 27 4.62 4.53 16.42
CA ALA A 27 5.64 5.40 17.00
C ALA A 27 7.11 4.93 16.80
N GLU A 28 7.33 3.69 16.35
CA GLU A 28 8.64 3.09 16.09
C GLU A 28 9.00 3.13 14.59
N ILE A 29 8.08 3.61 13.76
CA ILE A 29 8.18 3.59 12.30
C ILE A 29 8.85 4.90 11.84
N PRO A 30 9.97 4.86 11.08
CA PRO A 30 10.58 6.06 10.52
C PRO A 30 9.60 6.83 9.63
N ASN A 31 9.71 8.16 9.61
CA ASN A 31 8.76 9.02 8.90
C ASN A 31 8.70 8.74 7.38
N ASP A 32 9.84 8.41 6.77
CA ASP A 32 10.04 8.26 5.32
C ASP A 32 9.76 6.85 4.77
N ILE A 33 9.28 5.93 5.62
CA ILE A 33 9.01 4.55 5.20
C ILE A 33 7.62 4.40 4.60
N VAL A 34 7.49 3.58 3.57
CA VAL A 34 6.20 3.21 2.98
C VAL A 34 5.38 2.43 4.00
N LEU A 35 4.20 2.94 4.36
CA LEU A 35 3.27 2.27 5.28
C LEU A 35 2.19 1.52 4.49
N PHE A 36 1.58 2.20 3.52
CA PHE A 36 0.45 1.71 2.74
C PHE A 36 0.52 2.26 1.32
N PHE A 37 0.22 1.43 0.32
CA PHE A 37 0.48 1.77 -1.08
C PHE A 37 -0.48 1.04 -2.02
N GLU A 38 -0.63 1.56 -3.25
CA GLU A 38 -1.47 0.92 -4.26
C GLU A 38 -0.82 -0.30 -4.92
N THR A 39 -1.66 -1.32 -5.17
CA THR A 39 -1.35 -2.56 -5.88
C THR A 39 -2.34 -2.78 -7.03
N GLU A 40 -2.04 -3.70 -7.97
CA GLU A 40 -2.93 -3.96 -9.11
C GLU A 40 -4.20 -4.68 -8.66
N GLN A 41 -4.04 -5.67 -7.78
CA GLN A 41 -5.07 -6.44 -7.10
C GLN A 41 -4.38 -7.49 -6.24
N GLU A 42 -4.42 -7.33 -4.91
CA GLU A 42 -3.92 -8.34 -3.98
C GLU A 42 -5.08 -8.99 -3.21
N GLU A 43 -5.02 -10.30 -3.02
CA GLU A 43 -5.99 -11.04 -2.20
C GLU A 43 -5.75 -10.79 -0.70
N ASP A 44 -4.49 -10.52 -0.33
CA ASP A 44 -4.06 -10.13 1.01
C ASP A 44 -3.69 -8.64 1.00
N PRO A 45 -4.23 -7.80 1.89
CA PRO A 45 -3.83 -6.39 2.00
C PRO A 45 -2.42 -6.23 2.58
N VAL A 46 -1.47 -7.11 2.28
CA VAL A 46 -0.08 -7.08 2.72
C VAL A 46 0.83 -7.32 1.52
N GLY A 47 1.79 -6.44 1.30
CA GLY A 47 2.65 -6.45 0.13
C GLY A 47 4.07 -5.99 0.41
N ASN A 48 4.87 -5.91 -0.65
CA ASN A 48 6.25 -5.45 -0.59
C ASN A 48 6.59 -4.55 -1.79
N SER A 49 7.86 -4.18 -1.94
CA SER A 49 8.33 -3.29 -3.01
C SER A 49 8.03 -3.80 -4.42
N GLU A 50 7.88 -5.11 -4.62
CA GLU A 50 7.52 -5.69 -5.92
C GLU A 50 6.01 -5.60 -6.20
N SER A 51 5.19 -5.34 -5.18
CA SER A 51 3.72 -5.24 -5.31
C SER A 51 3.25 -3.83 -5.70
N ILE A 52 4.10 -2.80 -5.55
CA ILE A 52 3.74 -1.42 -5.90
C ILE A 52 3.56 -1.28 -7.42
N THR A 53 2.57 -0.50 -7.84
CA THR A 53 2.28 -0.32 -9.26
C THR A 53 1.74 1.05 -9.59
N GLY A 54 2.14 1.58 -10.75
CA GLY A 54 1.58 2.78 -11.34
C GLY A 54 0.40 2.52 -12.28
N LYS A 55 0.06 1.24 -12.56
CA LYS A 55 -0.90 0.89 -13.62
C LYS A 55 -2.30 1.46 -13.39
N ASN A 56 -2.70 1.64 -12.13
CA ASN A 56 -3.99 2.26 -11.77
C ASN A 56 -4.09 3.73 -12.22
N HIS A 57 -2.96 4.39 -12.52
CA HIS A 57 -2.87 5.80 -12.90
C HIS A 57 -2.10 6.02 -14.22
N TYR A 58 -2.25 5.08 -15.17
CA TYR A 58 -1.60 5.13 -16.50
C TYR A 58 -0.08 5.15 -16.41
N ASP A 59 0.48 4.32 -15.53
CA ASP A 59 1.93 4.16 -15.29
C ASP A 59 2.64 5.45 -14.83
N ARG A 60 1.88 6.43 -14.32
CA ARG A 60 2.45 7.70 -13.84
C ARG A 60 2.95 7.62 -12.41
N GLY A 61 2.41 6.71 -11.60
CA GLY A 61 2.69 6.63 -10.17
C GLY A 61 1.50 6.11 -9.38
N CYS A 62 1.56 6.22 -8.06
CA CYS A 62 0.45 5.88 -7.19
C CYS A 62 0.47 6.65 -5.88
N VAL A 63 -0.64 6.56 -5.14
CA VAL A 63 -0.73 7.12 -3.80
C VAL A 63 -0.03 6.21 -2.79
N VAL A 64 0.86 6.81 -2.00
CA VAL A 64 1.58 6.16 -0.91
C VAL A 64 1.31 6.93 0.38
N LEU A 65 1.03 6.20 1.46
CA LEU A 65 1.00 6.71 2.83
C LEU A 65 2.33 6.36 3.50
N PHE A 66 2.97 7.34 4.09
CA PHE A 66 4.26 7.19 4.76
C PHE A 66 4.12 7.04 6.29
N GLY A 67 5.22 6.72 6.96
CA GLY A 67 5.27 6.45 8.40
C GLY A 67 4.84 7.62 9.28
N ASP A 68 5.02 8.86 8.83
CA ASP A 68 4.51 10.07 9.47
C ASP A 68 3.04 10.40 9.13
N LEU A 69 2.36 9.49 8.42
CA LEU A 69 0.98 9.59 7.97
C LEU A 69 0.71 10.63 6.88
N HIS A 70 1.73 11.17 6.21
CA HIS A 70 1.49 11.97 5.00
C HIS A 70 1.16 11.08 3.80
N LEU A 71 0.27 11.59 2.94
CA LEU A 71 -0.06 10.98 1.65
C LEU A 71 0.65 11.73 0.54
N GLU A 72 1.29 10.99 -0.36
CA GLU A 72 1.94 11.54 -1.54
C GLU A 72 1.59 10.73 -2.79
N PHE A 73 1.51 11.39 -3.93
CA PHE A 73 1.50 10.71 -5.23
C PHE A 73 2.95 10.53 -5.68
N VAL A 74 3.48 9.32 -5.51
CA VAL A 74 4.85 8.97 -5.88
C VAL A 74 4.85 8.54 -7.34
N LYS A 75 5.78 9.07 -8.13
CA LYS A 75 5.88 8.69 -9.54
C LYS A 75 6.53 7.33 -9.71
N THR A 76 6.20 6.66 -10.82
CA THR A 76 6.79 5.35 -11.15
C THR A 76 8.32 5.39 -11.24
N GLU A 77 8.90 6.52 -11.67
CA GLU A 77 10.36 6.72 -11.74
C GLU A 77 11.04 6.71 -10.37
N ASP A 78 10.32 7.07 -9.31
CA ASP A 78 10.84 7.21 -7.95
C ASP A 78 10.59 5.94 -7.08
N PHE A 79 9.95 4.90 -7.63
CA PHE A 79 9.59 3.70 -6.85
C PHE A 79 10.80 2.98 -6.24
N ASN A 80 11.96 3.04 -6.91
CA ASN A 80 13.20 2.41 -6.41
C ASN A 80 13.84 3.20 -5.26
N ASP A 81 13.47 4.47 -5.08
CA ASP A 81 14.01 5.34 -4.03
C ASP A 81 13.19 5.27 -2.74
N LEU A 82 12.03 4.60 -2.78
CA LEU A 82 11.18 4.39 -1.62
C LEU A 82 11.86 3.51 -0.57
N ARG A 83 11.74 3.91 0.70
CA ARG A 83 12.20 3.11 1.83
C ARG A 83 11.12 2.12 2.24
N TRP A 84 11.46 0.83 2.21
CA TRP A 84 10.55 -0.27 2.54
C TRP A 84 10.83 -0.93 3.88
N GLN A 85 12.01 -0.72 4.46
CA GLN A 85 12.45 -1.34 5.71
C GLN A 85 12.87 -0.26 6.71
N PRO A 86 12.52 -0.43 8.01
CA PRO A 86 12.96 0.49 9.04
C PRO A 86 14.48 0.48 9.22
#